data_AF-A0A229GS21-F1
#
_entry.id   AF-A0A229GS21-F1
#
_cell.length_a   1.000
_cell.length_b   1.000
_cell.length_c   1.000
_cell.angle_alpha   90.00
_cell.angle_beta   90.00
_cell.angle_gamma   90.00
#
_symmetry.space_group_name_H-M   'P 1'
#
loop_
_entity.id
_entity.type
_entity.pdbx_description
1 polymer ?
#
loop_
_entity_poly.entity_id
_entity_poly.type
_entity_poly.pdbx_seq_one_letter_code
_entity_poly.pdbx_strand_id
1 'polypeptide(L)'
;MDNPIVKKAIMTPKMLTVIVLSMIGSTALVGCSQQADDVETVASKHDAAQAPDYQASRNTGSWGGVYMSREELKAPVINVVDDSSLPSMENDPSISEWEAKFEGTNAFVTTDGKKLYHDSCAGCHMHKGEGAQGAGYYPPLANNSKMQSKYYIIDILINGFRGMPSFHMMMNDEQMAAVTQYVVSDLNGFTDTVTAEDVAKLRHANPPGYDPSE
;
A
#
# COMPACT_ATOMS: atom_id res chain seq x y z
N MET A 1 -68.26 10.04 3.52
CA MET A 1 -69.10 11.25 3.43
C MET A 1 -68.34 12.37 4.10
N ASP A 2 -67.84 13.26 3.25
CA ASP A 2 -67.75 14.71 3.40
C ASP A 2 -66.77 15.35 4.41
N ASN A 3 -65.73 15.95 3.81
CA ASN A 3 -64.99 17.10 4.31
C ASN A 3 -65.92 18.32 4.43
N PRO A 4 -65.70 19.24 5.39
CA PRO A 4 -65.57 20.63 4.93
C PRO A 4 -64.59 21.52 5.72
N ILE A 5 -63.84 22.30 4.93
CA ILE A 5 -63.74 23.77 4.96
C ILE A 5 -62.92 24.43 6.09
N VAL A 6 -61.65 24.69 5.74
CA VAL A 6 -60.99 26.01 5.63
C VAL A 6 -61.52 27.15 6.51
N LYS A 7 -60.71 27.59 7.49
CA LYS A 7 -60.71 28.98 7.98
C LYS A 7 -59.52 29.73 7.39
N LYS A 8 -59.82 30.70 6.52
CA LYS A 8 -58.90 31.71 5.99
C LYS A 8 -58.31 32.54 7.14
N ALA A 9 -57.00 32.47 7.36
CA ALA A 9 -56.29 33.46 8.16
C ALA A 9 -56.06 34.72 7.31
N ILE A 10 -56.65 35.84 7.73
CA ILE A 10 -56.46 37.16 7.14
C ILE A 10 -55.15 37.73 7.70
N MET A 11 -54.13 37.81 6.85
CA MET A 11 -52.81 38.30 7.21
C MET A 11 -52.74 39.82 7.03
N THR A 12 -52.33 40.54 8.08
CA THR A 12 -52.34 42.01 8.14
C THR A 12 -51.10 42.63 7.46
N PRO A 13 -51.18 43.92 7.04
CA PRO A 13 -50.29 44.50 6.02
C PRO A 13 -48.84 44.72 6.48
N LYS A 14 -48.52 44.48 7.75
CA LYS A 14 -47.18 44.71 8.32
C LYS A 14 -46.19 43.57 8.07
N MET A 15 -46.65 42.39 7.64
CA MET A 15 -45.75 41.28 7.27
C MET A 15 -45.30 41.27 5.81
N LEU A 16 -45.84 42.15 4.94
CA LEU A 16 -45.48 42.17 3.53
C LEU A 16 -44.16 42.91 3.23
N THR A 17 -43.62 43.69 4.18
CA THR A 17 -42.44 44.53 3.93
C THR A 17 -41.11 43.84 4.28
N VAL A 18 -41.13 42.67 4.91
CA VAL A 18 -39.90 41.92 5.26
C VAL A 18 -39.58 40.80 4.24
N ILE A 19 -40.55 40.39 3.41
CA ILE A 19 -40.39 39.27 2.48
C ILE A 19 -39.85 39.70 1.10
N VAL A 20 -39.95 40.98 0.74
CA VAL A 20 -39.48 41.49 -0.57
C VAL A 20 -37.97 41.82 -0.58
N LEU A 21 -37.30 41.86 0.58
CA LEU A 21 -35.87 42.15 0.68
C LEU A 21 -34.99 40.92 0.96
N SER A 22 -35.45 39.72 0.58
CA SER A 22 -34.66 38.47 0.67
C SER A 22 -34.57 37.69 -0.66
N MET A 23 -35.05 38.25 -1.78
CA MET A 23 -35.05 37.57 -3.09
C MET A 23 -34.08 38.19 -4.13
N ILE A 24 -33.03 38.90 -3.68
CA ILE A 24 -31.95 39.41 -4.56
C ILE A 24 -30.57 38.87 -4.11
N GLY A 25 -30.55 37.74 -3.38
CA GLY A 25 -29.33 37.17 -2.81
C GLY A 25 -28.90 35.81 -3.38
N SER A 26 -29.47 35.35 -4.51
CA SER A 26 -29.26 33.96 -4.98
C SER A 26 -28.82 33.79 -6.44
N THR A 27 -28.37 34.84 -7.13
CA THR A 27 -27.92 34.73 -8.54
C THR A 27 -26.39 34.80 -8.74
N ALA A 28 -25.58 34.77 -7.67
CA ALA A 28 -24.13 34.92 -7.78
C ALA A 28 -23.28 33.66 -7.47
N LEU A 29 -23.86 32.46 -7.44
CA LEU A 29 -23.08 31.21 -7.21
C LEU A 29 -23.26 30.13 -8.29
N VAL A 30 -23.96 30.41 -9.40
CA VAL A 30 -24.07 29.47 -10.55
C VAL A 30 -23.07 29.83 -11.65
N GLY A 31 -21.88 30.32 -11.27
CA GLY A 31 -20.85 30.80 -12.19
C GLY A 31 -19.55 29.99 -12.21
N CYS A 32 -19.48 28.82 -11.55
CA CYS A 32 -18.23 28.05 -11.44
C CYS A 32 -18.35 26.56 -11.83
N SER A 33 -19.50 26.09 -12.32
CA SER A 33 -19.67 24.68 -12.69
C SER A 33 -20.43 24.49 -14.00
N GLN A 34 -20.13 25.33 -14.98
CA GLN A 34 -20.37 25.04 -16.39
C GLN A 34 -19.07 25.32 -17.14
N GLN A 35 -18.03 24.55 -16.82
CA GLN A 35 -16.88 24.42 -17.69
C GLN A 35 -17.14 23.21 -18.57
N ALA A 36 -17.24 23.48 -19.88
CA ALA A 36 -17.59 22.57 -20.96
C ALA A 36 -17.15 21.10 -20.75
N ASP A 37 -18.12 20.19 -20.82
CA ASP A 37 -17.93 18.73 -20.83
C ASP A 37 -17.31 18.27 -22.17
N ASP A 38 -16.13 18.78 -22.54
CA ASP A 38 -15.42 18.41 -23.78
C ASP A 38 -14.08 19.17 -24.01
N VAL A 39 -13.65 20.06 -23.12
CA VAL A 39 -12.32 20.65 -23.25
C VAL A 39 -11.28 19.65 -22.72
N GLU A 40 -10.53 19.06 -23.64
CA GLU A 40 -9.37 18.22 -23.35
C GLU A 40 -8.42 18.97 -22.40
N THR A 41 -8.32 18.47 -21.16
CA THR A 41 -7.44 19.04 -20.13
C THR A 41 -6.07 18.37 -20.19
N VAL A 42 -5.07 18.97 -19.56
CA VAL A 42 -3.75 18.33 -19.39
C VAL A 42 -3.88 17.01 -18.61
N ALA A 43 -4.90 16.90 -17.74
CA ALA A 43 -5.25 15.67 -17.03
C ALA A 43 -5.80 14.60 -17.98
N SER A 44 -6.73 14.95 -18.88
CA SER A 44 -7.28 13.98 -19.84
C SER A 44 -6.24 13.46 -20.85
N LYS A 45 -5.13 14.18 -21.05
CA LYS A 45 -3.98 13.71 -21.85
C LYS A 45 -3.06 12.76 -21.09
N HIS A 46 -3.01 12.84 -19.77
CA HIS A 46 -2.28 11.88 -18.92
C HIS A 46 -3.04 10.57 -18.73
N ASP A 47 -4.37 10.58 -18.88
CA ASP A 47 -5.23 9.39 -18.76
C ASP A 47 -5.20 8.48 -19.99
N ALA A 48 -4.54 8.88 -21.08
CA ALA A 48 -4.31 8.01 -22.22
C ALA A 48 -3.35 6.90 -21.80
N ALA A 49 -3.85 5.66 -21.68
CA ALA A 49 -3.06 4.49 -21.34
C ALA A 49 -1.92 4.29 -22.35
N GLN A 50 -0.74 4.78 -22.00
CA GLN A 50 0.50 4.50 -22.70
C GLN A 50 1.01 3.13 -22.23
N ALA A 51 1.64 2.39 -23.14
CA ALA A 51 2.35 1.18 -22.75
C ALA A 51 3.35 1.54 -21.63
N PRO A 52 3.49 0.70 -20.59
CA PRO A 52 4.36 1.00 -19.48
C PRO A 52 5.79 1.19 -19.97
N ASP A 53 6.28 2.43 -19.91
CA ASP A 53 7.68 2.74 -20.11
C ASP A 53 8.39 2.60 -18.76
N TYR A 54 8.92 1.40 -18.51
CA TYR A 54 9.66 1.08 -17.29
C TYR A 54 10.94 1.92 -17.12
N GLN A 55 11.42 2.56 -18.19
CA GLN A 55 12.57 3.45 -18.17
C GLN A 55 12.16 4.93 -18.02
N ALA A 56 10.88 5.28 -18.14
CA ALA A 56 10.40 6.67 -18.09
C ALA A 56 10.91 7.42 -16.86
N SER A 57 10.84 6.81 -15.67
CA SER A 57 11.31 7.44 -14.42
C SER A 57 12.82 7.72 -14.45
N ARG A 58 13.60 6.88 -15.12
CA ARG A 58 15.06 7.02 -15.24
C ARG A 58 15.43 8.04 -16.32
N ASN A 59 14.73 8.01 -17.45
CA ASN A 59 15.08 8.78 -18.64
C ASN A 59 14.50 10.20 -18.65
N THR A 60 13.38 10.44 -17.97
CA THR A 60 12.76 11.77 -17.86
C THR A 60 13.40 12.65 -16.78
N GLY A 61 14.53 12.21 -16.22
CA GLY A 61 15.24 12.95 -15.17
C GLY A 61 14.57 12.88 -13.80
N SER A 62 13.62 11.98 -13.56
CA SER A 62 12.96 11.84 -12.25
C SER A 62 13.95 11.47 -11.13
N TRP A 63 14.99 10.67 -11.44
CA TRP A 63 16.05 10.29 -10.49
C TRP A 63 17.37 11.06 -10.66
N GLY A 64 17.58 11.75 -11.79
CA GLY A 64 18.85 12.41 -12.14
C GLY A 64 18.76 13.89 -12.51
N GLY A 65 17.55 14.43 -12.68
CA GLY A 65 17.29 15.79 -13.16
C GLY A 65 17.77 16.89 -12.22
N VAL A 66 17.99 16.56 -10.94
CA VAL A 66 18.60 17.46 -9.95
C VAL A 66 20.06 17.78 -10.31
N TYR A 67 20.73 16.89 -11.07
CA TYR A 67 22.11 17.04 -11.51
C TYR A 67 22.24 17.46 -12.98
N MET A 68 21.12 17.67 -13.68
CA MET A 68 21.11 18.03 -15.10
C MET A 68 21.00 19.56 -15.29
N SER A 69 21.66 20.07 -16.31
CA SER A 69 21.50 21.43 -16.82
C SER A 69 20.14 21.64 -17.49
N ARG A 70 19.76 22.91 -17.68
CA ARG A 70 18.54 23.30 -18.39
C ARG A 70 18.57 22.84 -19.85
N GLU A 71 19.74 22.76 -20.44
CA GLU A 71 20.00 22.30 -21.79
C GLU A 71 19.83 20.78 -21.89
N GLU A 72 20.37 20.02 -20.94
CA GLU A 72 20.22 18.56 -20.87
C GLU A 72 18.77 18.14 -20.64
N LEU A 73 18.00 18.89 -19.85
CA LEU A 73 16.56 18.64 -19.67
C LEU A 73 15.72 18.91 -20.93
N LYS A 74 16.25 19.66 -21.90
CA LYS A 74 15.60 19.93 -23.19
C LYS A 74 16.06 18.98 -24.29
N ALA A 75 17.10 18.19 -24.04
CA ALA A 75 17.58 17.20 -24.98
C ALA A 75 16.55 16.07 -25.15
N PRO A 76 16.56 15.36 -26.29
CA PRO A 76 15.73 14.17 -26.47
C PRO A 76 15.99 13.16 -25.35
N VAL A 77 14.92 12.55 -24.85
CA VAL A 77 14.99 11.49 -23.84
C VAL A 77 15.79 10.32 -24.41
N ILE A 78 16.85 9.92 -23.72
CA ILE A 78 17.65 8.75 -24.06
C ILE A 78 17.63 7.77 -22.89
N ASN A 79 17.75 6.47 -23.19
CA ASN A 79 18.01 5.48 -22.15
C ASN A 79 19.38 5.80 -21.53
N VAL A 80 19.42 6.08 -20.23
CA VAL A 80 20.68 6.34 -19.50
C VAL A 80 21.62 5.12 -19.57
N VAL A 81 21.04 3.93 -19.70
CA VAL A 81 21.73 2.66 -19.92
C VAL A 81 21.30 2.12 -21.29
N ASP A 82 22.25 1.73 -22.13
CA ASP A 82 21.93 1.02 -23.38
C ASP A 82 21.33 -0.35 -23.04
N ASP A 83 20.03 -0.48 -23.26
CA ASP A 83 19.23 -1.68 -23.02
C ASP A 83 18.84 -2.38 -24.32
N SER A 84 19.34 -1.92 -25.47
CA SER A 84 18.95 -2.43 -26.79
C SER A 84 19.30 -3.91 -27.00
N SER A 85 20.27 -4.43 -26.22
CA SER A 85 20.67 -5.83 -26.22
C SER A 85 19.89 -6.70 -25.22
N LEU A 86 19.05 -6.11 -24.37
CA LEU A 86 18.28 -6.86 -23.39
C LEU A 86 17.06 -7.51 -24.06
N PRO A 87 16.76 -8.79 -23.76
CA PRO A 87 15.51 -9.39 -24.21
C PRO A 87 14.32 -8.64 -23.59
N SER A 88 13.19 -8.59 -24.32
CA SER A 88 11.94 -8.11 -23.73
C SER A 88 11.51 -9.05 -22.61
N MET A 89 10.72 -8.57 -21.64
CA MET A 89 10.20 -9.42 -20.56
C MET A 89 9.49 -10.69 -21.07
N GLU A 90 8.79 -10.59 -22.20
CA GLU A 90 8.11 -11.75 -22.82
C GLU A 90 9.09 -12.79 -23.40
N ASN A 91 10.30 -12.37 -23.77
CA ASN A 91 11.29 -13.19 -24.45
C ASN A 91 12.57 -13.40 -23.62
N ASP A 92 12.58 -12.99 -22.36
CA ASP A 92 13.74 -13.15 -21.48
C ASP A 92 13.74 -14.56 -20.90
N PRO A 93 14.71 -15.42 -21.29
CA PRO A 93 14.77 -16.80 -20.79
C PRO A 93 15.00 -16.85 -19.26
N SER A 94 15.57 -15.79 -18.67
CA SER A 94 15.80 -15.68 -17.23
C SER A 94 14.53 -15.34 -16.46
N ILE A 95 13.44 -14.88 -17.09
CA ILE A 95 12.17 -14.64 -16.40
C ILE A 95 11.69 -15.90 -15.68
N SER A 96 11.84 -17.07 -16.29
CA SER A 96 11.49 -18.34 -15.63
C SER A 96 12.32 -18.62 -14.36
N GLU A 97 13.61 -18.26 -14.37
CA GLU A 97 14.49 -18.37 -13.21
C GLU A 97 14.11 -17.34 -12.13
N TRP A 98 13.81 -16.12 -12.54
CA TRP A 98 13.41 -15.05 -11.65
C TRP A 98 12.02 -15.26 -11.07
N GLU A 99 11.07 -15.78 -11.81
CA GLU A 99 9.76 -16.21 -11.33
C GLU A 99 9.88 -17.38 -10.36
N ALA A 100 10.80 -18.32 -10.61
CA ALA A 100 11.08 -19.39 -9.65
C ALA A 100 11.74 -18.86 -8.37
N LYS A 101 12.54 -17.79 -8.48
CA LYS A 101 13.28 -17.21 -7.34
C LYS A 101 12.48 -16.19 -6.54
N PHE A 102 11.68 -15.38 -7.20
CA PHE A 102 10.85 -14.31 -6.63
C PHE A 102 9.35 -14.67 -6.62
N GLU A 103 9.03 -15.89 -7.03
CA GLU A 103 7.78 -16.58 -6.72
C GLU A 103 6.53 -15.87 -7.29
N GLY A 104 6.68 -15.16 -8.42
CA GLY A 104 5.73 -14.84 -9.51
C GLY A 104 4.35 -14.21 -9.23
N THR A 105 3.74 -14.45 -8.07
CA THR A 105 2.36 -14.09 -7.75
C THR A 105 2.24 -13.51 -6.34
N ASN A 106 3.00 -12.47 -5.99
CA ASN A 106 2.87 -11.71 -4.72
C ASN A 106 2.74 -12.57 -3.44
N ALA A 107 3.19 -13.81 -3.45
CA ALA A 107 2.98 -14.76 -2.40
C ALA A 107 4.22 -15.65 -2.32
N PHE A 108 4.68 -15.89 -1.11
CA PHE A 108 5.65 -16.93 -0.87
C PHE A 108 5.05 -18.27 -1.35
N VAL A 109 5.84 -19.17 -1.92
CA VAL A 109 5.43 -20.52 -2.32
C VAL A 109 6.13 -21.61 -1.53
N THR A 110 7.23 -21.27 -0.83
CA THR A 110 7.91 -22.20 0.09
C THR A 110 7.25 -22.24 1.46
N THR A 111 7.39 -23.35 2.17
CA THR A 111 7.08 -23.52 3.60
C THR A 111 8.34 -23.79 4.43
N ASP A 112 9.53 -23.57 3.86
CA ASP A 112 10.80 -23.59 4.61
C ASP A 112 10.91 -22.31 5.44
N GLY A 113 10.73 -22.44 6.76
CA GLY A 113 10.76 -21.32 7.70
C GLY A 113 12.08 -20.54 7.70
N LYS A 114 13.21 -21.22 7.47
CA LYS A 114 14.51 -20.55 7.37
C LYS A 114 14.60 -19.74 6.09
N LYS A 115 14.19 -20.31 4.94
CA LYS A 115 14.17 -19.57 3.67
C LYS A 115 13.27 -18.33 3.79
N LEU A 116 12.05 -18.48 4.31
CA LEU A 116 11.12 -17.36 4.53
C LEU A 116 11.75 -16.26 5.41
N TYR A 117 12.42 -16.65 6.49
CA TYR A 117 13.12 -15.72 7.36
C TYR A 117 14.23 -14.95 6.62
N HIS A 118 15.09 -15.67 5.91
CA HIS A 118 16.21 -15.08 5.19
C HIS A 118 15.76 -14.15 4.05
N ASP A 119 14.67 -14.51 3.37
CA ASP A 119 14.17 -13.76 2.22
C ASP A 119 13.39 -12.50 2.66
N SER A 120 12.70 -12.52 3.80
CA SER A 120 11.73 -11.47 4.17
C SER A 120 11.97 -10.77 5.49
N CYS A 121 12.61 -11.45 6.45
CA CYS A 121 12.77 -10.94 7.82
C CYS A 121 14.19 -10.43 8.07
N ALA A 122 15.19 -11.11 7.51
CA ALA A 122 16.60 -10.84 7.77
C ALA A 122 17.08 -9.48 7.23
N GLY A 123 16.38 -8.87 6.27
CA GLY A 123 16.70 -7.51 5.81
C GLY A 123 16.61 -6.46 6.93
N CYS A 124 15.71 -6.68 7.90
CA CYS A 124 15.52 -5.80 9.06
C CYS A 124 16.09 -6.42 10.35
N HIS A 125 15.82 -7.70 10.58
CA HIS A 125 16.21 -8.40 11.82
C HIS A 125 17.59 -9.04 11.78
N MET A 126 18.31 -8.90 10.66
CA MET A 126 19.60 -9.52 10.37
C MET A 126 19.54 -11.05 10.28
N HIS A 127 20.55 -11.67 9.65
CA HIS A 127 20.49 -13.11 9.35
C HIS A 127 20.50 -14.03 10.57
N LYS A 128 21.03 -13.59 11.71
CA LYS A 128 21.02 -14.37 12.96
C LYS A 128 20.04 -13.81 13.99
N GLY A 129 19.11 -12.94 13.57
CA GLY A 129 18.14 -12.32 14.48
C GLY A 129 18.76 -11.33 15.46
N GLU A 130 19.96 -10.82 15.21
CA GLU A 130 20.64 -9.86 16.09
C GLU A 130 19.99 -8.46 16.09
N GLY A 131 19.08 -8.18 15.14
CA GLY A 131 18.48 -6.87 14.97
C GLY A 131 19.50 -5.83 14.48
N ALA A 132 19.06 -4.59 14.37
CA ALA A 132 19.89 -3.50 13.86
C ALA A 132 19.53 -2.15 14.50
N GLN A 133 20.52 -1.27 14.61
CA GLN A 133 20.36 0.10 15.11
C GLN A 133 21.18 1.07 14.24
N GLY A 134 20.57 2.21 13.88
CA GLY A 134 21.20 3.23 13.03
C GLY A 134 20.16 4.23 12.54
N ALA A 135 19.90 4.25 11.23
CA ALA A 135 18.80 5.04 10.64
C ALA A 135 17.41 4.62 11.15
N GLY A 136 17.28 3.40 11.68
CA GLY A 136 16.10 2.88 12.37
C GLY A 136 16.48 1.93 13.51
N TYR A 137 15.48 1.47 14.26
CA TYR A 137 15.64 0.44 15.28
C TYR A 137 14.83 -0.81 14.93
N TYR A 138 15.53 -1.93 14.75
CA TYR A 138 14.96 -3.23 14.47
C TYR A 138 15.30 -4.17 15.62
N PRO A 139 14.29 -4.67 16.36
CA PRO A 139 14.55 -5.40 17.59
C PRO A 139 15.22 -6.75 17.31
N PRO A 140 16.14 -7.20 18.20
CA PRO A 140 16.69 -8.54 18.13
C PRO A 140 15.60 -9.59 18.37
N LEU A 141 15.63 -10.64 17.55
CA LEU A 141 14.80 -11.83 17.69
C LEU A 141 15.57 -12.96 18.39
N ALA A 142 16.88 -13.06 18.18
CA ALA A 142 17.70 -14.03 18.88
C ALA A 142 18.02 -13.58 20.32
N ASN A 143 18.16 -14.54 21.24
CA ASN A 143 18.36 -14.31 22.67
C ASN A 143 17.28 -13.41 23.30
N ASN A 144 16.04 -13.49 22.79
CA ASN A 144 14.92 -12.67 23.25
C ASN A 144 13.83 -13.55 23.83
N SER A 145 13.62 -13.48 25.16
CA SER A 145 12.63 -14.31 25.86
C SER A 145 11.19 -14.10 25.38
N LYS A 146 10.86 -12.96 24.76
CA LYS A 146 9.54 -12.75 24.15
C LYS A 146 9.27 -13.72 23.00
N MET A 147 10.32 -14.20 22.32
CA MET A 147 10.20 -15.15 21.21
C MET A 147 9.81 -16.56 21.65
N GLN A 148 9.74 -16.83 22.95
CA GLN A 148 9.18 -18.09 23.45
C GLN A 148 7.67 -18.17 23.15
N SER A 149 6.96 -17.05 23.17
CA SER A 149 5.52 -17.04 22.89
C SER A 149 5.26 -17.08 21.39
N LYS A 150 4.91 -18.27 20.86
CA LYS A 150 4.50 -18.41 19.46
C LYS A 150 3.35 -17.48 19.08
N TYR A 151 2.37 -17.30 19.95
CA TYR A 151 1.21 -16.44 19.68
C TYR A 151 1.58 -14.96 19.62
N TYR A 152 2.61 -14.53 20.37
CA TYR A 152 3.12 -13.16 20.27
C TYR A 152 3.76 -12.90 18.89
N ILE A 153 4.53 -13.85 18.38
CA ILE A 153 5.16 -13.73 17.06
C ILE A 153 4.09 -13.75 15.96
N ILE A 154 3.15 -14.71 16.03
CA ILE A 154 2.06 -14.84 15.05
C ILE A 154 1.21 -13.58 14.99
N ASP A 155 0.85 -13.01 16.13
CA ASP A 155 0.07 -11.76 16.20
C ASP A 155 0.78 -10.61 15.47
N ILE A 156 2.10 -10.45 15.68
CA ILE A 156 2.90 -9.44 14.99
C ILE A 156 2.99 -9.71 13.48
N LEU A 157 3.14 -10.96 13.04
CA LEU A 157 3.18 -11.29 11.61
C LEU A 157 1.84 -10.99 10.93
N ILE A 158 0.73 -11.26 11.61
CA ILE A 158 -0.62 -10.98 11.10
C ILE A 158 -0.88 -9.48 11.08
N ASN A 159 -0.55 -8.76 12.14
CA ASN A 159 -1.00 -7.39 12.34
C ASN A 159 0.03 -6.32 11.95
N GLY A 160 1.29 -6.70 11.76
CA GLY A 160 2.40 -5.77 11.82
C GLY A 160 2.62 -5.26 13.24
N PHE A 161 3.68 -4.50 13.46
CA PHE A 161 3.94 -3.88 14.75
C PHE A 161 4.83 -2.66 14.61
N ARG A 162 4.22 -1.47 14.77
CA ARG A 162 4.87 -0.19 14.42
C ARG A 162 5.32 -0.26 12.96
N GLY A 163 6.50 0.24 12.61
CA GLY A 163 7.03 0.15 11.24
C GLY A 163 7.41 -1.26 10.74
N MET A 164 7.03 -2.36 11.43
CA MET A 164 7.09 -3.71 10.87
C MET A 164 5.81 -3.98 10.06
N PRO A 165 5.91 -4.31 8.76
CA PRO A 165 4.74 -4.53 7.92
C PRO A 165 3.96 -5.78 8.35
N SER A 166 2.66 -5.78 8.04
CA SER A 166 1.81 -6.98 8.14
C SER A 166 2.13 -7.94 7.00
N PHE A 167 2.20 -9.23 7.29
CA PHE A 167 2.35 -10.31 6.32
C PHE A 167 1.03 -11.04 6.03
N HIS A 168 -0.11 -10.53 6.54
CA HIS A 168 -1.43 -11.14 6.41
C HIS A 168 -1.75 -11.54 4.97
N MET A 169 -1.55 -10.62 4.02
CA MET A 169 -1.86 -10.85 2.61
C MET A 169 -0.75 -11.58 1.84
N MET A 170 0.44 -11.71 2.41
CA MET A 170 1.63 -12.22 1.73
C MET A 170 1.93 -13.69 2.06
N MET A 171 1.65 -14.11 3.30
CA MET A 171 1.89 -15.47 3.80
C MET A 171 0.59 -16.17 4.19
N ASN A 172 0.44 -17.42 3.78
CA ASN A 172 -0.59 -18.31 4.30
C ASN A 172 -0.25 -18.81 5.73
N ASP A 173 -1.12 -19.64 6.30
CA ASP A 173 -1.00 -20.12 7.68
C ASP A 173 0.20 -21.06 7.87
N GLU A 174 0.45 -21.92 6.88
CA GLU A 174 1.59 -22.84 6.89
C GLU A 174 2.92 -22.08 6.88
N GLN A 175 3.00 -21.00 6.12
CA GLN A 175 4.18 -20.15 5.98
C GLN A 175 4.45 -19.35 7.24
N MET A 176 3.43 -18.69 7.80
CA MET A 176 3.57 -17.98 9.07
C MET A 176 3.95 -18.94 10.20
N ALA A 177 3.37 -20.14 10.24
CA ALA A 177 3.74 -21.16 11.21
C ALA A 177 5.20 -21.60 11.04
N ALA A 178 5.64 -21.83 9.80
CA ALA A 178 7.02 -22.26 9.52
C ALA A 178 8.06 -21.20 9.91
N VAL A 179 7.87 -19.93 9.53
CA VAL A 179 8.81 -18.86 9.91
C VAL A 179 8.79 -18.60 11.41
N THR A 180 7.61 -18.69 12.04
CA THR A 180 7.50 -18.60 13.51
C THR A 180 8.23 -19.76 14.18
N GLN A 181 8.08 -20.99 13.68
CA GLN A 181 8.81 -22.15 14.20
C GLN A 181 10.32 -21.91 14.14
N TYR A 182 10.85 -21.45 13.00
CA TYR A 182 12.26 -21.13 12.87
C TYR A 182 12.75 -20.10 13.91
N VAL A 183 11.95 -19.04 14.17
CA VAL A 183 12.30 -18.04 15.20
C VAL A 183 12.28 -18.64 16.61
N VAL A 184 11.29 -19.47 16.92
CA VAL A 184 11.12 -20.11 18.24
C VAL A 184 12.23 -21.14 18.49
N SER A 185 12.42 -22.10 17.57
CA SER A 185 13.35 -23.23 17.74
C SER A 185 14.77 -22.92 17.31
N ASP A 186 14.98 -22.52 16.06
CA ASP A 186 16.32 -22.50 15.47
C ASP A 186 17.11 -21.26 15.91
N LEU A 187 16.45 -20.10 16.05
CA LEU A 187 17.09 -18.87 16.52
C LEU A 187 17.22 -18.80 18.05
N ASN A 188 16.34 -19.44 18.81
CA ASN A 188 16.26 -19.26 20.26
C ASN A 188 16.30 -20.56 21.09
N GLY A 189 16.21 -21.74 20.47
CA GLY A 189 16.29 -23.04 21.16
C GLY A 189 15.05 -23.40 21.98
N PHE A 190 13.92 -22.70 21.81
CA PHE A 190 12.68 -23.06 22.48
C PHE A 190 12.03 -24.29 21.82
N THR A 191 11.29 -25.06 22.61
CA THR A 191 10.78 -26.38 22.18
C THR A 191 9.31 -26.37 21.79
N ASP A 192 8.66 -25.21 21.84
CA ASP A 192 7.24 -25.11 21.51
C ASP A 192 7.02 -25.36 20.01
N THR A 193 6.09 -26.25 19.71
CA THR A 193 5.65 -26.52 18.34
C THR A 193 4.67 -25.46 17.88
N VAL A 194 4.90 -24.93 16.68
CA VAL A 194 4.03 -23.97 16.00
C VAL A 194 3.36 -24.65 14.83
N THR A 195 2.03 -24.50 14.73
CA THR A 195 1.22 -25.15 13.69
C THR A 195 0.43 -24.12 12.88
N ALA A 196 0.02 -24.47 11.67
CA ALA A 196 -0.89 -23.63 10.87
C ALA A 196 -2.21 -23.33 11.62
N GLU A 197 -2.69 -24.27 12.44
CA GLU A 197 -3.88 -24.07 13.28
C GLU A 197 -3.68 -22.97 14.34
N ASP A 198 -2.46 -22.80 14.85
CA ASP A 198 -2.14 -21.70 15.76
C ASP A 198 -2.27 -20.34 15.08
N VAL A 199 -1.92 -20.27 13.78
CA VAL A 199 -2.07 -19.06 12.95
C VAL A 199 -3.54 -18.82 12.63
N ALA A 200 -4.24 -19.86 12.16
CA ALA A 200 -5.66 -19.79 11.81
C ALA A 200 -6.54 -19.30 12.98
N LYS A 201 -6.17 -19.62 14.22
CA LYS A 201 -6.87 -19.15 15.43
C LYS A 201 -6.79 -17.64 15.64
N LEU A 202 -5.71 -17.01 15.20
CA LEU A 202 -5.47 -15.57 15.36
C LEU A 202 -5.79 -14.78 14.09
N ARG A 203 -5.78 -15.44 12.93
CA ARG A 203 -6.03 -14.77 11.64
C ARG A 203 -7.47 -14.28 11.56
N HIS A 204 -7.61 -12.98 11.40
CA HIS A 204 -8.87 -12.32 11.10
C HIS A 204 -9.06 -12.21 9.58
N ALA A 205 -10.30 -12.00 9.13
CA ALA A 205 -10.63 -12.04 7.71
C ALA A 205 -10.10 -10.82 6.93
N ASN A 206 -10.03 -9.66 7.57
CA ASN A 206 -9.68 -8.41 6.92
C ASN A 206 -8.26 -8.00 7.31
N PRO A 207 -7.31 -7.84 6.36
CA PRO A 207 -5.97 -7.38 6.71
C PRO A 207 -6.03 -6.06 7.49
N PRO A 208 -5.03 -5.77 8.35
CA PRO A 208 -4.98 -4.51 9.06
C PRO A 208 -5.09 -3.36 8.06
N GLY A 209 -6.11 -2.53 8.22
CA GLY A 209 -6.26 -1.33 7.41
C GLY A 209 -5.20 -0.35 7.86
N TYR A 210 -4.13 -0.23 7.08
CA TYR A 210 -3.05 0.74 7.27
C TYR A 210 -2.04 0.42 8.40
N ASP A 211 -0.82 0.91 8.23
CA ASP A 211 0.32 0.74 9.14
C ASP A 211 -0.06 1.26 10.56
N PRO A 212 0.02 0.44 11.63
CA PRO A 212 -0.27 0.88 12.99
C PRO A 212 0.65 1.99 13.53
N SER A 213 1.66 2.42 12.77
CA SER A 213 2.53 3.55 13.09
C SER A 213 2.10 4.90 12.49
N GLU A 214 0.99 4.96 11.74
CA GLU A 214 0.35 6.22 11.34
C GLU A 214 -0.81 6.64 12.25
#